data_AF-A0A7M3ZSC6-F1
#
_entry.id   AF-A0A7M3ZSC6-F1
#
_cell.length_a   1.000
_cell.length_b   1.000
_cell.length_c   1.000
_cell.angle_alpha   90.00
_cell.angle_beta   90.00
_cell.angle_gamma   90.00
#
_symmetry.space_group_name_H-M   'P 1'
#
loop_
_entity.id
_entity.type
_entity.pdbx_description
1 polymer ?
#
loop_
_entity_poly.entity_id
_entity_poly.type
_entity_poly.pdbx_seq_one_letter_code
_entity_poly.pdbx_strand_id
1 'polypeptide(L)'
;MEPPKRLLDQLAGTEGNTRQKAARLVVDLADTAKADGYISAVHAHVSGVSVITGGHGLRRFLQDLSADGDGHVAIPTTLNSAGCDREKMEEMDIEWPDFLEQQFEIVQAYERLGIDATLSCTPYDRGIDDESGIATWAESNAVCFSNTWTSLITNRESGLSALATALTGFAPRWGLHLESNRVPNMRVHVACEMQHLSDWSVLGDWIGKQVRPDWSMPFGPMPYLTGLPAHMSFASKKALTAAAANYGCAMLWAEGHSAPPPLEIDDTGA
;
A
#
# COMPACT_ATOMS: atom_id res chain seq x y z
N MET A 1 -18.07 -1.42 17.90
CA MET A 1 -17.77 -2.70 17.25
C MET A 1 -16.70 -3.38 18.07
N GLU A 2 -16.91 -4.63 18.48
CA GLU A 2 -15.98 -5.32 19.40
C GLU A 2 -14.77 -5.88 18.62
N PRO A 3 -13.53 -5.60 19.05
CA PRO A 3 -12.34 -6.18 18.40
C PRO A 3 -12.33 -7.72 18.48
N PRO A 4 -11.73 -8.42 17.50
CA PRO A 4 -11.56 -9.86 17.57
C PRO A 4 -10.83 -10.28 18.86
N LYS A 5 -11.18 -11.45 19.42
CA LYS A 5 -10.61 -11.94 20.69
C LYS A 5 -9.07 -11.88 20.71
N ARG A 6 -8.41 -12.33 19.64
CA ARG A 6 -6.94 -12.29 19.55
C ARG A 6 -6.38 -10.86 19.62
N LEU A 7 -7.06 -9.88 19.02
CA LEU A 7 -6.66 -8.47 19.10
C LEU A 7 -6.84 -7.92 20.52
N LEU A 8 -7.88 -8.35 21.24
CA LEU A 8 -8.07 -8.02 22.67
C LEU A 8 -6.98 -8.64 23.54
N ASP A 9 -6.62 -9.89 23.28
CA ASP A 9 -5.52 -10.61 23.96
C ASP A 9 -4.17 -9.86 23.74
N GLN A 10 -3.89 -9.46 22.49
CA GLN A 10 -2.73 -8.62 22.16
C GLN A 10 -2.77 -7.27 22.91
N LEU A 11 -3.93 -6.60 22.97
CA LEU A 11 -4.10 -5.34 23.69
C LEU A 11 -3.88 -5.49 25.21
N ALA A 12 -4.24 -6.65 25.77
CA ALA A 12 -3.95 -7.00 27.16
C ALA A 12 -2.47 -7.37 27.40
N GLY A 13 -1.68 -7.52 26.34
CA GLY A 13 -0.25 -7.82 26.40
C GLY A 13 0.09 -9.31 26.49
N THR A 14 -0.86 -10.21 26.19
CA THR A 14 -0.64 -11.66 26.30
C THR A 14 0.27 -12.21 25.20
N GLU A 15 0.44 -11.48 24.09
CA GLU A 15 1.37 -11.82 23.00
C GLU A 15 2.61 -10.90 22.97
N GLY A 16 3.02 -10.37 24.12
CA GLY A 16 4.21 -9.53 24.24
C GLY A 16 3.96 -8.03 24.06
N ASN A 17 4.95 -7.24 24.49
CA ASN A 17 4.85 -5.77 24.56
C ASN A 17 4.79 -5.15 23.16
N THR A 18 5.54 -5.72 22.21
CA THR A 18 5.58 -5.26 20.83
C THR A 18 4.21 -5.34 20.15
N ARG A 19 3.53 -6.49 20.26
CA ARG A 19 2.17 -6.66 19.72
C ARG A 19 1.13 -5.86 20.50
N GLN A 20 1.35 -5.63 21.79
CA GLN A 20 0.49 -4.75 22.58
C GLN A 20 0.50 -3.31 22.05
N LYS A 21 1.68 -2.76 21.80
CA LYS A 21 1.84 -1.41 21.22
C LYS A 21 1.17 -1.34 19.83
N ALA A 22 1.38 -2.36 18.99
CA ALA A 22 0.74 -2.46 17.68
C ALA A 22 -0.79 -2.56 17.76
N ALA A 23 -1.33 -3.36 18.69
CA ALA A 23 -2.77 -3.51 18.89
C ALA A 23 -3.44 -2.20 19.32
N ARG A 24 -2.79 -1.41 20.20
CA ARG A 24 -3.27 -0.05 20.56
C ARG A 24 -3.38 0.83 19.32
N LEU A 25 -2.35 0.85 18.47
CA LEU A 25 -2.36 1.63 17.25
C LEU A 25 -3.47 1.19 16.28
N VAL A 26 -3.70 -0.12 16.12
CA VAL A 26 -4.83 -0.63 15.29
C VAL A 26 -6.17 -0.14 15.83
N VAL A 27 -6.37 -0.15 17.16
CA VAL A 27 -7.62 0.32 17.78
C VAL A 27 -7.80 1.83 17.60
N ASP A 28 -6.75 2.63 17.83
CA ASP A 28 -6.78 4.09 17.67
C ASP A 28 -7.03 4.50 16.21
N LEU A 29 -6.43 3.78 15.25
CA LEU A 29 -6.67 3.97 13.83
C LEU A 29 -8.11 3.63 13.45
N ALA A 30 -8.68 2.57 14.03
CA ALA A 30 -10.07 2.20 13.80
C ALA A 30 -11.05 3.28 14.29
N ASP A 31 -10.81 3.87 15.46
CA ASP A 31 -11.61 4.98 15.98
C ASP A 31 -11.48 6.22 15.08
N THR A 32 -10.25 6.60 14.73
CA THR A 32 -9.96 7.76 13.88
C THR A 32 -10.61 7.66 12.50
N ALA A 33 -10.53 6.48 11.89
CA ALA A 33 -11.12 6.20 10.58
C ALA A 33 -12.64 6.00 10.63
N LYS A 34 -13.25 5.97 11.82
CA LYS A 34 -14.64 5.56 12.06
C LYS A 34 -14.94 4.21 11.39
N ALA A 35 -14.02 3.26 11.59
CA ALA A 35 -14.03 1.99 10.90
C ALA A 35 -15.28 1.16 11.25
N ASP A 36 -15.77 0.43 10.25
CA ASP A 36 -16.82 -0.58 10.38
C ASP A 36 -16.21 -1.91 10.87
N GLY A 37 -15.37 -1.85 11.90
CA GLY A 37 -14.78 -3.00 12.59
C GLY A 37 -13.33 -3.29 12.23
N TYR A 38 -12.97 -4.56 12.30
CA TYR A 38 -11.63 -5.07 12.07
C TYR A 38 -11.68 -6.25 11.11
N ILE A 39 -10.64 -6.40 10.31
CA ILE A 39 -10.54 -7.47 9.31
C ILE A 39 -9.16 -8.11 9.39
N SER A 40 -9.10 -9.43 9.15
CA SER A 40 -7.81 -10.13 9.07
C SER A 40 -7.10 -9.75 7.78
N ALA A 41 -5.84 -9.36 7.89
CA ALA A 41 -4.96 -9.17 6.74
C ALA A 41 -4.24 -10.48 6.40
N VAL A 42 -3.89 -10.66 5.13
CA VAL A 42 -3.14 -11.81 4.63
C VAL A 42 -1.70 -11.44 4.26
N HIS A 43 -1.44 -10.17 3.94
CA HIS A 43 -0.13 -9.69 3.54
C HIS A 43 0.07 -8.21 3.91
N ALA A 44 1.29 -7.81 4.29
CA ALA A 44 1.66 -6.41 4.51
C ALA A 44 2.89 -5.99 3.69
N HIS A 45 2.94 -4.71 3.29
CA HIS A 45 4.12 -4.13 2.67
C HIS A 45 4.43 -2.81 3.37
N VAL A 46 5.48 -2.83 4.19
CA VAL A 46 5.83 -1.73 5.11
C VAL A 46 6.74 -0.74 4.41
N SER A 47 6.44 0.55 4.58
CA SER A 47 7.26 1.68 4.14
C SER A 47 7.85 2.43 5.34
N GLY A 48 8.55 3.55 5.11
CA GLY A 48 9.24 4.25 6.19
C GLY A 48 10.55 3.55 6.53
N VAL A 49 11.39 3.39 5.51
CA VAL A 49 12.68 2.68 5.59
C VAL A 49 13.85 3.66 5.52
N SER A 50 13.63 4.91 5.11
CA SER A 50 14.70 5.90 4.93
C SER A 50 15.00 6.70 6.20
N VAL A 51 16.28 6.87 6.49
CA VAL A 51 16.76 7.76 7.57
C VAL A 51 16.42 9.24 7.29
N ILE A 52 16.33 9.66 6.02
CA ILE A 52 16.02 11.06 5.67
C ILE A 52 14.59 11.41 6.06
N THR A 53 13.64 10.49 5.85
CA THR A 53 12.22 10.73 6.15
C THR A 53 11.85 10.36 7.58
N GLY A 54 12.42 9.28 8.11
CA GLY A 54 12.09 8.80 9.47
C GLY A 54 12.96 9.38 10.58
N GLY A 55 14.20 9.74 10.26
CA GLY A 55 15.17 10.32 11.18
C GLY A 55 15.38 9.53 12.47
N HIS A 56 15.77 10.26 13.51
CA HIS A 56 15.99 9.70 14.85
C HIS A 56 14.69 9.13 15.47
N GLY A 57 13.53 9.69 15.15
CA GLY A 57 12.24 9.25 15.68
C GLY A 57 11.90 7.82 15.26
N LEU A 58 12.01 7.53 13.96
CA LEU A 58 11.80 6.19 13.42
C LEU A 58 12.79 5.19 14.02
N ARG A 59 14.08 5.55 14.08
CA ARG A 59 15.13 4.67 14.64
C ARG A 59 14.82 4.27 16.07
N ARG A 60 14.48 5.25 16.93
CA ARG A 60 14.11 4.98 18.33
C ARG A 60 12.86 4.12 18.44
N PHE A 61 11.85 4.38 17.61
CA PHE A 61 10.61 3.62 17.58
C PHE A 61 10.86 2.16 17.20
N LEU A 62 11.63 1.90 16.14
CA LEU A 62 11.96 0.54 15.70
C LEU A 62 12.89 -0.18 16.69
N GLN A 63 13.81 0.55 17.33
CA GLN A 63 14.63 -0.02 18.40
C GLN A 63 13.76 -0.47 19.58
N ASP A 64 12.81 0.36 20.01
CA ASP A 64 11.87 0.03 21.10
C ASP A 64 10.93 -1.13 20.73
N LEU A 65 10.50 -1.24 19.48
CA LEU A 65 9.70 -2.38 19.02
C LEU A 65 10.51 -3.67 18.86
N SER A 66 11.78 -3.59 18.43
CA SER A 66 12.61 -4.77 18.18
C SER A 66 13.44 -5.23 19.39
N ALA A 67 13.43 -4.49 20.50
CA ALA A 67 14.28 -4.73 21.67
C ALA A 67 13.93 -6.01 22.43
N ASP A 68 12.64 -6.31 22.58
CA ASP A 68 12.17 -7.38 23.47
C ASP A 68 12.26 -8.78 22.81
N GLY A 69 12.51 -8.85 21.50
CA GLY A 69 12.58 -10.09 20.72
C GLY A 69 11.29 -10.91 20.66
N ASP A 70 10.24 -10.43 21.34
CA ASP A 70 8.95 -11.11 21.53
C ASP A 70 7.92 -10.79 20.43
N GLY A 71 8.18 -9.76 19.63
CA GLY A 71 7.30 -9.30 18.56
C GLY A 71 7.81 -9.65 17.19
N HIS A 72 7.27 -10.72 16.61
CA HIS A 72 7.42 -10.99 15.18
C HIS A 72 6.11 -10.66 14.46
N VAL A 73 6.21 -10.29 13.18
CA VAL A 73 5.04 -10.15 12.32
C VAL A 73 4.19 -11.42 12.32
N ALA A 74 2.88 -11.24 12.36
CA ALA A 74 1.89 -12.31 12.39
C ALA A 74 1.47 -12.77 10.97
N ILE A 75 1.82 -12.01 9.95
CA ILE A 75 1.49 -12.27 8.54
C ILE A 75 2.72 -12.04 7.65
N PRO A 76 2.80 -12.66 6.46
CA PRO A 76 3.82 -12.36 5.46
C PRO A 76 3.95 -10.85 5.24
N THR A 77 5.16 -10.34 5.41
CA THR A 77 5.42 -8.90 5.39
C THR A 77 6.71 -8.63 4.65
N THR A 78 6.66 -7.74 3.66
CA THR A 78 7.83 -7.29 2.90
C THR A 78 8.14 -5.82 3.17
N LEU A 79 9.40 -5.44 2.98
CA LEU A 79 9.89 -4.08 3.20
C LEU A 79 10.10 -3.32 1.89
N ASN A 80 9.66 -2.06 1.85
CA ASN A 80 9.87 -1.13 0.73
C ASN A 80 11.36 -0.77 0.57
N SER A 81 11.72 -0.10 -0.51
CA SER A 81 13.09 0.30 -0.84
C SER A 81 13.73 1.13 0.28
N ALA A 82 14.97 0.78 0.61
CA ALA A 82 15.84 1.58 1.47
C ALA A 82 16.23 2.91 0.78
N GLY A 83 16.77 3.84 1.57
CA GLY A 83 17.24 5.13 1.06
C GLY A 83 18.50 5.06 0.20
N CYS A 84 19.18 3.91 0.11
CA CYS A 84 20.36 3.73 -0.73
C CYS A 84 20.52 2.29 -1.22
N ASP A 85 21.31 2.14 -2.28
CA ASP A 85 22.00 0.90 -2.60
C ASP A 85 23.32 0.86 -1.82
N ARG A 86 23.46 -0.11 -0.92
CA ARG A 86 24.65 -0.29 -0.06
C ARG A 86 25.93 -0.45 -0.89
N GLU A 87 25.84 -1.06 -2.06
CA GLU A 87 27.01 -1.35 -2.90
C GLU A 87 27.46 -0.15 -3.73
N LYS A 88 26.64 0.91 -3.78
CA LYS A 88 26.88 2.10 -4.60
C LYS A 88 26.91 3.39 -3.79
N MET A 89 27.14 3.31 -2.49
CA MET A 89 27.08 4.47 -1.59
C MET A 89 28.00 5.61 -2.04
N GLU A 90 29.22 5.30 -2.52
CA GLU A 90 30.14 6.30 -3.06
C GLU A 90 29.61 6.97 -4.34
N GLU A 91 29.01 6.20 -5.25
CA GLU A 91 28.43 6.71 -6.51
C GLU A 91 27.17 7.55 -6.27
N MET A 92 26.40 7.22 -5.22
CA MET A 92 25.18 7.93 -4.86
C MET A 92 25.44 9.32 -4.25
N ASP A 93 26.69 9.60 -3.83
CA ASP A 93 27.14 10.91 -3.34
C ASP A 93 26.20 11.51 -2.27
N ILE A 94 25.78 10.69 -1.31
CA ILE A 94 24.82 11.09 -0.28
C ILE A 94 25.55 11.88 0.82
N GLU A 95 25.37 13.19 0.81
CA GLU A 95 25.89 14.12 1.84
C GLU A 95 25.04 14.11 3.14
N TRP A 96 24.89 12.94 3.78
CA TRP A 96 24.20 12.81 5.06
C TRP A 96 25.07 12.09 6.10
N PRO A 97 25.34 12.70 7.28
CA PRO A 97 26.21 12.10 8.29
C PRO A 97 25.75 10.71 8.74
N ASP A 98 26.68 9.76 8.73
CA ASP A 98 26.48 8.36 9.15
C ASP A 98 25.30 7.67 8.45
N PHE A 99 24.93 8.13 7.25
CA PHE A 99 23.73 7.68 6.54
C PHE A 99 23.66 6.16 6.45
N LEU A 100 24.75 5.54 6.01
CA LEU A 100 24.78 4.10 5.76
C LEU A 100 24.55 3.29 7.04
N GLU A 101 25.19 3.70 8.13
CA GLU A 101 25.01 3.07 9.45
C GLU A 101 23.55 3.20 9.90
N GLN A 102 23.03 4.42 9.89
CA GLN A 102 21.66 4.71 10.34
C GLN A 102 20.59 4.03 9.46
N GLN A 103 20.83 3.95 8.15
CA GLN A 103 19.97 3.27 7.19
C GLN A 103 19.95 1.76 7.44
N PHE A 104 21.11 1.17 7.75
CA PHE A 104 21.21 -0.26 8.01
C PHE A 104 20.64 -0.64 9.37
N GLU A 105 20.76 0.21 10.39
CA GLU A 105 20.07 0.04 11.68
C GLU A 105 18.56 -0.10 11.51
N ILE A 106 17.95 0.71 10.63
CA ILE A 106 16.51 0.67 10.33
C ILE A 106 16.14 -0.67 9.69
N VAL A 107 16.88 -1.09 8.66
CA VAL A 107 16.62 -2.35 7.95
C VAL A 107 16.74 -3.54 8.91
N GLN A 108 17.82 -3.59 9.69
CA GLN A 108 18.02 -4.66 10.68
C GLN A 108 16.95 -4.67 11.76
N ALA A 109 16.44 -3.51 12.18
CA ALA A 109 15.36 -3.45 13.16
C ALA A 109 14.06 -4.06 12.61
N TYR A 110 13.74 -3.82 11.32
CA TYR A 110 12.62 -4.49 10.67
C TYR A 110 12.85 -5.99 10.49
N GLU A 111 14.05 -6.42 10.10
CA GLU A 111 14.39 -7.85 9.98
C GLU A 111 14.25 -8.58 11.33
N ARG A 112 14.64 -7.95 12.44
CA ARG A 112 14.43 -8.50 13.80
C ARG A 112 12.96 -8.69 14.16
N LEU A 113 12.05 -7.96 13.52
CA LEU A 113 10.60 -8.17 13.65
C LEU A 113 10.08 -9.29 12.71
N GLY A 114 10.95 -9.97 11.98
CA GLY A 114 10.59 -11.03 11.03
C GLY A 114 10.08 -10.53 9.68
N ILE A 115 10.33 -9.26 9.34
CA ILE A 115 9.97 -8.70 8.03
C ILE A 115 11.01 -9.11 6.99
N ASP A 116 10.55 -9.54 5.82
CA ASP A 116 11.43 -9.80 4.68
C ASP A 116 11.91 -8.48 4.07
N ALA A 117 13.21 -8.22 4.19
CA ALA A 117 13.87 -7.03 3.65
C ALA A 117 14.05 -7.13 2.13
N THR A 118 12.93 -7.17 1.41
CA THR A 118 12.92 -7.27 -0.06
C THR A 118 13.41 -5.99 -0.75
N LEU A 119 13.41 -4.88 -0.01
CA LEU A 119 13.90 -3.55 -0.40
C LEU A 119 13.43 -3.09 -1.79
N SER A 120 12.12 -3.22 -2.06
CA SER A 120 11.53 -2.85 -3.35
C SER A 120 10.19 -2.14 -3.17
N CYS A 121 9.98 -1.06 -3.92
CA CYS A 121 8.68 -0.37 -4.03
C CYS A 121 7.68 -1.09 -4.94
N THR A 122 8.07 -2.24 -5.48
CA THR A 122 7.28 -3.03 -6.42
C THR A 122 7.13 -4.46 -5.89
N PRO A 123 6.43 -4.64 -4.74
CA PRO A 123 6.30 -5.96 -4.11
C PRO A 123 5.63 -6.99 -5.05
N TYR A 124 4.77 -6.52 -5.95
CA TYR A 124 4.09 -7.32 -6.96
C TYR A 124 4.99 -7.86 -8.09
N ASP A 125 6.23 -7.39 -8.24
CA ASP A 125 7.17 -7.95 -9.22
C ASP A 125 7.66 -9.36 -8.81
N ARG A 126 7.54 -9.74 -7.53
CA ARG A 126 8.04 -11.01 -7.00
C ARG A 126 7.06 -12.18 -7.10
N GLY A 127 5.92 -11.98 -7.78
CA GLY A 127 4.86 -12.98 -7.93
C GLY A 127 3.95 -12.97 -6.71
N ILE A 128 2.85 -12.22 -6.79
CA ILE A 128 1.73 -12.29 -5.83
C ILE A 128 0.61 -13.13 -6.48
N ASP A 129 1.03 -14.13 -7.24
CA ASP A 129 0.12 -14.94 -8.02
C ASP A 129 -0.69 -15.80 -7.03
N ASP A 130 -2.02 -15.69 -7.14
CA ASP A 130 -3.05 -16.39 -6.36
C ASP A 130 -3.32 -15.90 -4.92
N GLU A 131 -2.71 -14.81 -4.45
CA GLU A 131 -3.14 -14.22 -3.17
C GLU A 131 -4.44 -13.41 -3.33
N SER A 132 -5.43 -13.75 -2.50
CA SER A 132 -6.70 -13.03 -2.38
C SER A 132 -6.97 -12.70 -0.92
N GLY A 133 -7.59 -11.55 -0.68
CA GLY A 133 -7.92 -11.09 0.66
C GLY A 133 -7.46 -9.66 0.94
N ILE A 134 -7.30 -9.33 2.21
CA ILE A 134 -6.93 -7.97 2.63
C ILE A 134 -5.41 -7.85 2.75
N ALA A 135 -4.87 -6.89 2.01
CA ALA A 135 -3.49 -6.47 2.15
C ALA A 135 -3.40 -5.12 2.87
N THR A 136 -2.25 -4.83 3.49
CA THR A 136 -1.94 -3.49 4.03
C THR A 136 -0.63 -2.99 3.48
N TRP A 137 -0.71 -2.26 2.36
CA TRP A 137 0.47 -1.79 1.63
C TRP A 137 0.61 -0.28 1.76
N ALA A 138 1.79 0.14 2.22
CA ALA A 138 2.09 1.55 2.42
C ALA A 138 2.69 2.24 1.17
N GLU A 139 2.97 1.48 0.12
CA GLU A 139 3.52 1.99 -1.15
C GLU A 139 2.40 2.32 -2.13
N SER A 140 2.30 3.60 -2.51
CA SER A 140 1.23 4.16 -3.33
C SER A 140 1.02 3.45 -4.66
N ASN A 141 2.10 3.16 -5.40
CA ASN A 141 1.99 2.50 -6.69
C ASN A 141 1.46 1.06 -6.54
N ALA A 142 1.87 0.39 -5.47
CA ALA A 142 1.50 -0.98 -5.18
C ALA A 142 0.03 -1.08 -4.74
N VAL A 143 -0.48 -0.08 -4.01
CA VAL A 143 -1.92 0.03 -3.66
C VAL A 143 -2.76 0.09 -4.93
N CYS A 144 -2.43 0.98 -5.87
CA CYS A 144 -3.17 1.09 -7.12
C CYS A 144 -3.06 -0.18 -7.98
N PHE A 145 -1.86 -0.77 -8.03
CA PHE A 145 -1.62 -2.02 -8.76
C PHE A 145 -2.44 -3.19 -8.21
N SER A 146 -2.38 -3.43 -6.89
CA SER A 146 -3.10 -4.54 -6.24
C SER A 146 -4.61 -4.43 -6.42
N ASN A 147 -5.20 -3.29 -6.07
CA ASN A 147 -6.65 -3.10 -6.18
C ASN A 147 -7.20 -3.20 -7.61
N THR A 148 -6.34 -3.02 -8.63
CA THR A 148 -6.74 -3.01 -10.05
C THR A 148 -6.47 -4.34 -10.74
N TRP A 149 -5.30 -4.93 -10.50
CA TRP A 149 -4.79 -6.06 -11.29
C TRP A 149 -4.74 -7.38 -10.53
N THR A 150 -5.00 -7.38 -9.22
CA THR A 150 -4.98 -8.59 -8.39
C THR A 150 -6.28 -8.72 -7.59
N SER A 151 -6.39 -9.82 -6.83
CA SER A 151 -7.52 -10.06 -5.91
C SER A 151 -7.26 -9.52 -4.50
N LEU A 152 -6.18 -8.77 -4.30
CA LEU A 152 -5.88 -8.14 -3.02
C LEU A 152 -6.60 -6.79 -2.91
N ILE A 153 -7.17 -6.56 -1.74
CA ILE A 153 -7.86 -5.33 -1.39
C ILE A 153 -7.05 -4.61 -0.33
N THR A 154 -6.71 -3.34 -0.58
CA THR A 154 -5.92 -2.55 0.36
C THR A 154 -6.31 -1.08 0.33
N ASN A 155 -6.25 -0.43 1.48
CA ASN A 155 -6.28 1.03 1.57
C ASN A 155 -4.91 1.63 1.23
N ARG A 156 -4.85 2.96 1.10
CA ARG A 156 -3.59 3.68 1.15
C ARG A 156 -3.10 3.74 2.60
N GLU A 157 -2.35 2.72 2.99
CA GLU A 157 -1.83 2.60 4.34
C GLU A 157 -0.61 3.50 4.56
N SER A 158 -0.35 3.84 5.81
CA SER A 158 0.91 4.45 6.23
C SER A 158 1.93 3.36 6.60
N GLY A 159 3.21 3.71 6.69
CA GLY A 159 4.22 2.77 7.21
C GLY A 159 3.88 2.24 8.60
N LEU A 160 3.31 3.08 9.47
CA LEU A 160 2.92 2.70 10.83
C LEU A 160 1.68 1.79 10.86
N SER A 161 0.66 2.08 10.04
CA SER A 161 -0.55 1.25 10.00
C SER A 161 -0.31 -0.10 9.33
N ALA A 162 0.54 -0.15 8.29
CA ALA A 162 1.01 -1.40 7.71
C ALA A 162 1.84 -2.22 8.70
N LEU A 163 2.75 -1.59 9.47
CA LEU A 163 3.53 -2.30 10.50
C LEU A 163 2.65 -2.80 11.65
N ALA A 164 1.70 -2.01 12.11
CA ALA A 164 0.78 -2.41 13.17
C ALA A 164 -0.08 -3.61 12.74
N THR A 165 -0.57 -3.59 11.50
CA THR A 165 -1.28 -4.72 10.91
C THR A 165 -0.37 -5.93 10.75
N ALA A 166 0.87 -5.73 10.27
CA ALA A 166 1.85 -6.81 10.14
C ALA A 166 2.09 -7.53 11.48
N LEU A 167 2.22 -6.79 12.57
CA LEU A 167 2.47 -7.34 13.92
C LEU A 167 1.24 -8.02 14.54
N THR A 168 0.05 -7.52 14.27
CA THR A 168 -1.20 -8.00 14.89
C THR A 168 -1.95 -9.05 14.06
N GLY A 169 -1.84 -8.95 12.74
CA GLY A 169 -2.65 -9.65 11.74
C GLY A 169 -4.00 -8.97 11.43
N PHE A 170 -4.30 -7.81 12.03
CA PHE A 170 -5.60 -7.15 11.91
C PHE A 170 -5.47 -5.71 11.45
N ALA A 171 -6.30 -5.33 10.48
CA ALA A 171 -6.47 -3.95 10.03
C ALA A 171 -7.85 -3.43 10.43
N PRO A 172 -8.03 -2.12 10.62
CA PRO A 172 -9.35 -1.52 10.66
C PRO A 172 -10.10 -1.76 9.35
N ARG A 173 -11.40 -2.03 9.41
CA ARG A 173 -12.26 -2.20 8.23
C ARG A 173 -12.88 -0.86 7.83
N TRP A 174 -12.29 -0.19 6.85
CA TRP A 174 -12.74 1.13 6.40
C TRP A 174 -12.29 1.39 4.95
N GLY A 175 -12.72 2.51 4.37
CA GLY A 175 -12.26 2.94 3.05
C GLY A 175 -12.53 1.90 1.98
N LEU A 176 -11.50 1.53 1.21
CA LEU A 176 -11.57 0.56 0.12
C LEU A 176 -11.74 -0.90 0.57
N HIS A 177 -11.70 -1.17 1.88
CA HIS A 177 -12.15 -2.46 2.44
C HIS A 177 -13.69 -2.62 2.35
N LEU A 178 -14.41 -1.53 2.10
CA LEU A 178 -15.86 -1.52 1.93
C LEU A 178 -16.19 -1.50 0.44
N GLU A 179 -16.91 -2.50 -0.05
CA GLU A 179 -17.31 -2.61 -1.47
C GLU A 179 -18.08 -1.39 -1.96
N SER A 180 -18.91 -0.79 -1.10
CA SER A 180 -19.66 0.43 -1.40
C SER A 180 -18.79 1.63 -1.77
N ASN A 181 -17.51 1.62 -1.39
CA ASN A 181 -16.55 2.68 -1.72
C ASN A 181 -15.76 2.39 -2.99
N ARG A 182 -15.86 1.18 -3.55
CA ARG A 182 -15.12 0.73 -4.74
C ARG A 182 -15.97 0.94 -6.01
N VAL A 183 -16.30 2.18 -6.30
CA VAL A 183 -17.10 2.58 -7.46
C VAL A 183 -16.32 3.60 -8.31
N PRO A 184 -16.40 3.54 -9.66
CA PRO A 184 -15.77 4.56 -10.50
C PRO A 184 -16.33 5.95 -10.21
N ASN A 185 -15.45 6.94 -10.16
CA ASN A 185 -15.83 8.35 -9.96
C ASN A 185 -15.40 9.26 -11.13
N MET A 186 -14.82 8.67 -12.17
CA MET A 186 -14.36 9.36 -13.38
C MET A 186 -14.46 8.39 -14.56
N ARG A 187 -14.94 8.86 -15.71
CA ARG A 187 -14.88 8.10 -16.97
C ARG A 187 -13.80 8.71 -17.86
N VAL A 188 -12.90 7.87 -18.35
CA VAL A 188 -11.80 8.29 -19.24
C VAL A 188 -11.88 7.44 -20.51
N HIS A 189 -12.04 8.11 -21.64
CA HIS A 189 -12.01 7.45 -22.95
C HIS A 189 -10.67 7.76 -23.63
N VAL A 190 -9.89 6.72 -23.90
CA VAL A 190 -8.60 6.83 -24.58
C VAL A 190 -8.85 6.79 -26.09
N ALA A 191 -8.68 7.94 -26.75
CA ALA A 191 -8.94 8.11 -28.19
C ALA A 191 -7.66 8.14 -29.04
N CYS A 192 -6.52 7.76 -28.47
CA CYS A 192 -5.22 7.74 -29.13
C CYS A 192 -4.57 6.35 -29.02
N GLU A 193 -3.59 6.10 -29.87
CA GLU A 193 -2.80 4.88 -29.81
C GLU A 193 -1.85 4.88 -28.61
N MET A 194 -1.62 3.70 -28.01
CA MET A 194 -0.75 3.48 -26.86
C MET A 194 0.42 2.59 -27.28
N GLN A 195 1.41 3.15 -27.96
CA GLN A 195 2.48 2.39 -28.62
C GLN A 195 3.71 2.21 -27.72
N HIS A 196 4.02 3.21 -26.89
CA HIS A 196 5.21 3.26 -26.07
C HIS A 196 4.87 3.10 -24.59
N LEU A 197 5.82 2.57 -23.81
CA LEU A 197 5.64 2.42 -22.37
C LEU A 197 5.39 3.76 -21.66
N SER A 198 6.00 4.84 -22.17
CA SER A 198 5.80 6.21 -21.68
C SER A 198 4.36 6.69 -21.81
N ASP A 199 3.61 6.21 -22.79
CA ASP A 199 2.23 6.65 -23.04
C ASP A 199 1.35 6.28 -21.84
N TRP A 200 1.60 5.11 -21.24
CA TRP A 200 0.91 4.64 -20.03
C TRP A 200 1.22 5.50 -18.81
N SER A 201 2.48 5.92 -18.64
CA SER A 201 2.87 6.87 -17.60
C SER A 201 2.23 8.23 -17.80
N VAL A 202 2.19 8.74 -19.04
CA VAL A 202 1.54 10.01 -19.38
C VAL A 202 0.04 9.94 -19.12
N LEU A 203 -0.62 8.83 -19.47
CA LEU A 203 -2.03 8.62 -19.19
C LEU A 203 -2.32 8.67 -17.68
N GLY A 204 -1.53 7.95 -16.87
CA GLY A 204 -1.69 7.94 -15.42
C GLY A 204 -1.52 9.34 -14.79
N ASP A 205 -0.46 10.06 -15.17
CA ASP A 205 -0.23 11.45 -14.72
C ASP A 205 -1.34 12.40 -15.18
N TRP A 206 -1.80 12.25 -16.44
CA TRP A 206 -2.87 13.06 -17.01
C TRP A 206 -4.19 12.88 -16.24
N ILE A 207 -4.58 11.65 -15.91
CA ILE A 207 -5.79 11.34 -15.12
C ILE A 207 -5.80 12.15 -13.82
N GLY A 208 -4.69 12.09 -13.08
CA GLY A 208 -4.55 12.78 -11.81
C GLY A 208 -4.64 14.30 -11.93
N LYS A 209 -4.03 14.88 -12.97
CA LYS A 209 -4.08 16.31 -13.27
C LYS A 209 -5.47 16.84 -13.61
N GLN A 210 -6.43 15.98 -13.96
CA GLN A 210 -7.80 16.40 -14.26
C GLN A 210 -8.64 16.64 -13.00
N VAL A 211 -8.20 16.14 -11.83
CA VAL A 211 -8.95 16.27 -10.58
C VAL A 211 -9.05 17.74 -10.18
N ARG A 212 -10.28 18.21 -9.98
CA ARG A 212 -10.54 19.59 -9.58
C ARG A 212 -10.70 19.71 -8.06
N PRO A 213 -10.30 20.84 -7.45
CA PRO A 213 -10.42 21.03 -6.01
C PRO A 213 -11.85 20.94 -5.45
N ASP A 214 -12.86 21.21 -6.27
CA ASP A 214 -14.28 21.16 -5.91
C ASP A 214 -14.87 19.73 -5.97
N TRP A 215 -14.13 18.75 -6.50
CA TRP A 215 -14.60 17.38 -6.60
C TRP A 215 -14.46 16.65 -5.27
N SER A 216 -15.55 16.06 -4.79
CA SER A 216 -15.53 15.21 -3.61
C SER A 216 -15.06 13.80 -3.99
N MET A 217 -13.78 13.54 -3.76
CA MET A 217 -13.14 12.25 -4.03
C MET A 217 -12.39 11.78 -2.77
N PRO A 218 -13.10 11.27 -1.73
CA PRO A 218 -12.51 10.97 -0.43
C PRO A 218 -11.39 9.91 -0.49
N PHE A 219 -11.40 9.05 -1.50
CA PHE A 219 -10.40 8.00 -1.74
C PHE A 219 -9.53 8.27 -2.97
N GLY A 220 -9.54 9.50 -3.48
CA GLY A 220 -8.83 9.90 -4.71
C GLY A 220 -9.60 9.59 -6.00
N PRO A 221 -9.02 9.92 -7.16
CA PRO A 221 -9.60 9.55 -8.44
C PRO A 221 -9.60 8.03 -8.60
N MET A 222 -10.71 7.47 -9.04
CA MET A 222 -10.88 6.04 -9.31
C MET A 222 -11.54 5.90 -10.69
N PRO A 223 -10.77 5.97 -11.78
CA PRO A 223 -11.30 6.09 -13.12
C PRO A 223 -11.72 4.74 -13.71
N TYR A 224 -12.75 4.76 -14.55
CA TYR A 224 -13.05 3.71 -15.52
C TYR A 224 -12.51 4.11 -16.90
N LEU A 225 -11.54 3.33 -17.39
CA LEU A 225 -10.84 3.52 -18.65
C LEU A 225 -11.47 2.67 -19.75
N THR A 226 -11.78 3.31 -20.88
CA THR A 226 -12.32 2.69 -22.10
C THR A 226 -11.48 3.06 -23.31
N GLY A 227 -11.61 2.30 -24.41
CA GLY A 227 -10.83 2.55 -25.64
C GLY A 227 -9.36 2.11 -25.56
N LEU A 228 -9.03 1.23 -24.61
CA LEU A 228 -7.68 0.68 -24.45
C LEU A 228 -7.37 -0.33 -25.56
N PRO A 229 -6.09 -0.50 -25.96
CA PRO A 229 -5.69 -1.56 -26.87
C PRO A 229 -6.03 -2.94 -26.31
N ALA A 230 -6.25 -3.94 -27.18
CA ALA A 230 -6.65 -5.29 -26.78
C ALA A 230 -5.64 -6.01 -25.87
N HIS A 231 -4.36 -5.61 -25.88
CA HIS A 231 -3.32 -6.20 -25.05
C HIS A 231 -2.62 -5.12 -24.21
N MET A 232 -2.48 -5.39 -22.91
CA MET A 232 -1.67 -4.61 -21.99
C MET A 232 -0.59 -5.49 -21.36
N SER A 233 0.68 -5.16 -21.58
CA SER A 233 1.79 -5.86 -20.93
C SER A 233 1.83 -5.56 -19.43
N PHE A 234 2.48 -6.41 -18.64
CA PHE A 234 2.73 -6.17 -17.22
C PHE A 234 3.43 -4.83 -16.98
N ALA A 235 4.43 -4.48 -17.81
CA ALA A 235 5.11 -3.20 -17.73
C ALA A 235 4.14 -2.02 -17.95
N SER A 236 3.20 -2.14 -18.89
CA SER A 236 2.19 -1.10 -19.17
C SER A 236 1.23 -0.92 -17.98
N LYS A 237 0.77 -2.02 -17.39
CA LYS A 237 -0.07 -2.02 -16.17
C LYS A 237 0.64 -1.32 -15.02
N LYS A 238 1.91 -1.67 -14.79
CA LYS A 238 2.80 -1.04 -13.79
C LYS A 238 2.99 0.45 -14.03
N ALA A 239 3.34 0.84 -15.25
CA ALA A 239 3.56 2.24 -15.63
C ALA A 239 2.31 3.11 -15.40
N LEU A 240 1.14 2.61 -15.81
CA LEU A 240 -0.15 3.29 -15.64
C LEU A 240 -0.49 3.51 -14.17
N THR A 241 -0.50 2.45 -13.36
CA THR A 241 -0.90 2.56 -11.95
C THR A 241 0.11 3.33 -11.11
N ALA A 242 1.41 3.20 -11.41
CA ALA A 242 2.43 3.99 -10.73
C ALA A 242 2.27 5.49 -10.99
N ALA A 243 2.04 5.89 -12.25
CA ALA A 243 1.85 7.30 -12.57
C ALA A 243 0.54 7.86 -12.03
N ALA A 244 -0.56 7.09 -12.09
CA ALA A 244 -1.84 7.50 -11.54
C ALA A 244 -1.81 7.66 -10.00
N ALA A 245 -1.07 6.78 -9.30
CA ALA A 245 -0.94 6.83 -7.85
C ALA A 245 -0.30 8.13 -7.33
N ASN A 246 0.49 8.84 -8.14
CA ASN A 246 1.08 10.14 -7.78
C ASN A 246 0.03 11.20 -7.41
N TYR A 247 -1.18 11.11 -7.95
CA TYR A 247 -2.30 11.99 -7.61
C TYR A 247 -3.33 11.31 -6.72
N GLY A 248 -2.92 10.27 -6.00
CA GLY A 248 -3.76 9.57 -5.04
C GLY A 248 -4.76 8.60 -5.65
N CYS A 249 -4.61 8.21 -6.93
CA CYS A 249 -5.40 7.13 -7.51
C CYS A 249 -5.13 5.82 -6.77
N ALA A 250 -6.13 5.32 -6.04
CA ALA A 250 -5.97 4.12 -5.22
C ALA A 250 -6.41 2.84 -5.94
N MET A 251 -7.20 2.97 -7.01
CA MET A 251 -7.62 1.88 -7.90
C MET A 251 -8.18 2.45 -9.21
N LEU A 252 -8.20 1.66 -10.27
CA LEU A 252 -8.88 1.98 -11.52
C LEU A 252 -9.58 0.75 -12.11
N TRP A 253 -10.40 0.95 -13.13
CA TRP A 253 -10.96 -0.12 -13.95
C TRP A 253 -10.51 0.08 -15.38
N ALA A 254 -10.04 -0.98 -16.02
CA ALA A 254 -9.57 -0.99 -17.39
C ALA A 254 -10.41 -1.97 -18.22
N GLU A 255 -11.23 -1.44 -19.13
CA GLU A 255 -12.10 -2.23 -20.00
C GLU A 255 -11.32 -3.33 -20.74
N GLY A 256 -11.75 -4.58 -20.58
CA GLY A 256 -11.10 -5.75 -21.17
C GLY A 256 -9.83 -6.24 -20.47
N HIS A 257 -9.34 -5.56 -19.43
CA HIS A 257 -8.07 -5.88 -18.75
C HIS A 257 -8.19 -6.11 -17.24
N SER A 258 -9.20 -5.53 -16.58
CA SER A 258 -9.51 -5.74 -15.16
C SER A 258 -10.90 -6.36 -14.99
N ALA A 259 -11.27 -6.71 -13.75
CA ALA A 259 -12.66 -6.99 -13.42
C ALA A 259 -13.55 -5.79 -13.82
N PRO A 260 -14.80 -6.02 -14.28
CA PRO A 260 -15.71 -4.94 -14.64
C PRO A 260 -16.11 -4.13 -13.40
N PRO A 261 -16.35 -2.81 -13.55
CA PRO A 261 -16.80 -1.99 -12.42
C PRO A 261 -18.24 -2.35 -12.01
N PRO A 262 -18.62 -2.12 -10.75
CA PRO A 262 -19.98 -2.33 -10.26
C PRO A 262 -20.90 -1.17 -10.69
N LEU A 263 -21.02 -0.93 -12.00
CA LEU A 263 -21.94 0.04 -12.58
C LEU A 263 -23.23 -0.69 -12.98
N GLU A 264 -24.38 -0.09 -12.68
CA GLU A 264 -25.65 -0.55 -13.25
C GLU A 264 -25.62 -0.24 -14.74
N ILE A 265 -25.68 -1.29 -15.57
CA ILE A 265 -25.81 -1.16 -17.01
C ILE A 265 -27.24 -0.70 -17.27
N ASP A 266 -27.42 0.50 -17.79
CA ASP A 266 -28.75 0.96 -18.18
C ASP A 266 -29.29 0.19 -19.41
N ASP A 267 -30.56 0.38 -19.76
CA ASP A 267 -31.20 -0.30 -20.91
C ASP A 267 -30.49 -0.01 -22.27
N THR A 268 -29.55 0.92 -22.31
CA THR A 268 -28.74 1.27 -23.49
C THR A 268 -27.35 0.64 -23.49
N GLY A 269 -26.98 -0.08 -22.43
CA GLY A 269 -25.67 -0.71 -22.32
C GLY A 269 -24.55 0.24 -21.88
N ALA A 270 -24.89 1.42 -21.34
CA ALA A 270 -23.95 2.48 -20.99
C ALA A 270 -23.54 2.49 -19.51
#